data_AF-A0A5K0YUX6-F1
#
_entry.id   AF-A0A5K0YUX6-F1
#
_cell.length_a   1.000
_cell.length_b   1.000
_cell.length_c   1.000
_cell.angle_alpha   90.00
_cell.angle_beta   90.00
_cell.angle_gamma   90.00
#
_symmetry.space_group_name_H-M   'P 1'
#
loop_
_entity.id
_entity.type
_entity.pdbx_description
1 polymer ?
#
loop_
_entity_poly.entity_id
_entity_poly.type
_entity_poly.pdbx_seq_one_letter_code
_entity_poly.pdbx_strand_id
1 'polypeptide(L)'
;IGGEYMSVKSAGNLSALFDVGGIMGGILAGHISDRLRARAITAASFMYLAIPSLLLYRAYGDVSRFLNIVLMMIAGLFVNGPYALITTAVSADLGTHSSLKGNSRALATVTAIIDGTGSVGAAFGPLLTGFLSRKGWNAVFSMLSFGALVAGLLLSRLVMTEITEIYGKSGHDENLNQQGNQ
;
A
#
# COMPACT_ATOMS: atom_id res chain seq x y z
N ILE A 1 24.82 11.59 4.89
CA ILE A 1 24.00 11.66 6.12
C ILE A 1 24.90 12.28 7.19
N GLY A 2 24.49 13.37 7.83
CA GLY A 2 25.35 14.08 8.78
C GLY A 2 26.63 14.67 8.16
N GLY A 3 26.57 15.15 6.90
CA GLY A 3 27.70 15.78 6.21
C GLY A 3 28.63 14.84 5.42
N GLU A 4 28.51 13.53 5.56
CA GLU A 4 29.31 12.57 4.76
C GLU A 4 28.59 12.06 3.51
N TYR A 5 29.36 11.92 2.41
CA TYR A 5 28.95 11.23 1.19
C TYR A 5 28.76 9.74 1.46
N MET A 6 27.56 9.24 1.21
CA MET A 6 27.25 7.82 1.42
C MET A 6 27.89 6.98 0.31
N SER A 7 28.72 5.99 0.69
CA SER A 7 29.26 5.01 -0.26
C SER A 7 28.14 4.17 -0.88
N VAL A 8 28.38 3.64 -2.10
CA VAL A 8 27.42 2.79 -2.83
C VAL A 8 26.92 1.61 -1.99
N LYS A 9 27.80 1.01 -1.17
CA LYS A 9 27.47 -0.07 -0.23
C LYS A 9 26.46 0.37 0.84
N SER A 10 26.55 1.62 1.28
CA SER A 10 25.64 2.16 2.30
C SER A 10 24.29 2.56 1.71
N ALA A 11 24.24 3.00 0.46
CA ALA A 11 22.99 3.25 -0.26
C ALA A 11 22.21 1.94 -0.50
N GLY A 12 22.90 0.86 -0.86
CA GLY A 12 22.28 -0.48 -0.99
C GLY A 12 21.76 -1.05 0.34
N ASN A 13 22.47 -0.80 1.45
CA ASN A 13 21.95 -1.16 2.78
C ASN A 13 20.71 -0.33 3.17
N LEU A 14 20.63 0.92 2.71
CA LEU A 14 19.46 1.79 2.93
C LEU A 14 18.22 1.26 2.20
N SER A 15 18.34 0.83 0.95
CA SER A 15 17.20 0.27 0.21
C SER A 15 16.72 -1.04 0.82
N ALA A 16 17.61 -1.88 1.35
CA ALA A 16 17.21 -3.11 2.05
C ALA A 16 16.31 -2.84 3.27
N LEU A 17 16.48 -1.70 3.96
CA LEU A 17 15.62 -1.32 5.09
C LEU A 17 14.21 -0.96 4.65
N PHE A 18 14.04 -0.39 3.46
CA PHE A 18 12.74 -0.15 2.87
C PHE A 18 12.00 -1.48 2.64
N ASP A 19 12.70 -2.49 2.12
CA ASP A 19 12.13 -3.83 1.92
C ASP A 19 11.77 -4.51 3.23
N VAL A 20 12.62 -4.41 4.27
CA VAL A 20 12.32 -4.91 5.63
C VAL A 20 11.06 -4.26 6.19
N GLY A 21 10.98 -2.93 6.12
CA GLY A 21 9.77 -2.19 6.48
C GLY A 21 8.55 -2.67 5.71
N GLY A 22 8.73 -2.94 4.42
CA GLY A 22 7.68 -3.46 3.54
C GLY A 22 7.17 -4.85 3.90
N ILE A 23 8.05 -5.77 4.30
CA ILE A 23 7.64 -7.09 4.81
C ILE A 23 6.77 -6.92 6.06
N MET A 24 7.21 -6.08 7.01
CA MET A 24 6.43 -5.77 8.20
C MET A 24 5.08 -5.13 7.84
N GLY A 25 5.08 -4.21 6.87
CA GLY A 25 3.87 -3.58 6.37
C GLY A 25 2.89 -4.53 5.72
N GLY A 26 3.37 -5.51 4.95
CA GLY A 26 2.53 -6.55 4.36
C GLY A 26 1.85 -7.41 5.43
N ILE A 27 2.61 -7.83 6.44
CA ILE A 27 2.08 -8.58 7.59
C ILE A 27 1.03 -7.77 8.35
N LEU A 28 1.35 -6.51 8.68
CA LEU A 28 0.43 -5.62 9.40
C LEU A 28 -0.83 -5.31 8.59
N ALA A 29 -0.69 -5.00 7.30
CA ALA A 29 -1.81 -4.72 6.41
C ALA A 29 -2.73 -5.93 6.29
N GLY A 30 -2.19 -7.13 6.08
CA GLY A 30 -2.97 -8.37 6.07
C GLY A 30 -3.68 -8.61 7.40
N HIS A 31 -2.96 -8.47 8.52
CA HIS A 31 -3.56 -8.65 9.85
C HIS A 31 -4.70 -7.66 10.11
N ILE A 32 -4.49 -6.37 9.85
CA ILE A 32 -5.50 -5.32 10.06
C ILE A 32 -6.69 -5.54 9.12
N SER A 33 -6.44 -5.83 7.85
CA SER A 33 -7.53 -6.03 6.87
C SER A 33 -8.39 -7.23 7.21
N ASP A 34 -7.79 -8.32 7.70
CA ASP A 34 -8.53 -9.53 8.08
C ASP A 34 -9.37 -9.28 9.33
N ARG A 35 -8.84 -8.55 10.31
CA ARG A 35 -9.55 -8.17 11.54
C ARG A 35 -10.74 -7.26 11.26
N LEU A 36 -10.56 -6.26 10.40
CA LEU A 36 -11.61 -5.32 10.02
C LEU A 36 -12.54 -5.88 8.93
N ARG A 37 -12.17 -7.03 8.33
CA ARG A 37 -12.75 -7.55 7.07
C ARG A 37 -12.86 -6.47 6.00
N ALA A 38 -11.86 -5.57 5.98
CA ALA A 38 -11.89 -4.32 5.23
C ALA A 38 -10.53 -4.05 4.55
N ARG A 39 -10.37 -4.58 3.34
CA ARG A 39 -9.13 -4.55 2.57
C ARG A 39 -8.93 -3.23 1.87
N ALA A 40 -10.00 -2.65 1.34
CA ALA A 40 -9.93 -1.36 0.66
C ALA A 40 -9.62 -0.24 1.64
N ILE A 41 -10.28 -0.24 2.81
CA ILE A 41 -10.02 0.71 3.91
C ILE A 41 -8.57 0.61 4.37
N THR A 42 -8.06 -0.61 4.57
CA THR A 42 -6.69 -0.81 5.03
C THR A 42 -5.68 -0.34 3.99
N ALA A 43 -5.85 -0.72 2.72
CA ALA A 43 -4.99 -0.27 1.63
C ALA A 43 -5.01 1.25 1.46
N ALA A 44 -6.19 1.88 1.44
CA ALA A 44 -6.34 3.33 1.31
C ALA A 44 -5.68 4.07 2.48
N SER A 45 -5.88 3.58 3.71
CA SER A 45 -5.28 4.17 4.91
C SER A 45 -3.75 4.15 4.83
N PHE A 46 -3.16 3.03 4.42
CA PHE A 46 -1.71 2.92 4.25
C PHE A 46 -1.21 3.87 3.13
N MET A 47 -1.94 3.97 2.01
CA MET A 47 -1.58 4.91 0.94
C MET A 47 -1.63 6.37 1.40
N TYR A 48 -2.61 6.77 2.21
CA TYR A 48 -2.66 8.11 2.78
C TYR A 48 -1.55 8.36 3.79
N LEU A 49 -1.17 7.36 4.60
CA LEU A 49 -0.06 7.44 5.55
C LEU A 49 1.32 7.40 4.88
N ALA A 50 1.41 6.84 3.66
CA ALA A 50 2.63 6.88 2.87
C ALA A 50 3.03 8.31 2.50
N ILE A 51 2.07 9.21 2.25
CA ILE A 51 2.33 10.62 1.88
C ILE A 51 3.15 11.35 2.95
N PRO A 52 2.68 11.51 4.21
CA PRO A 52 3.48 12.16 5.24
C PRO A 52 4.77 11.40 5.55
N SER A 53 4.78 10.07 5.43
CA SER A 53 6.00 9.27 5.65
C SER A 53 7.10 9.58 4.62
N LEU A 54 6.74 9.71 3.35
CA LEU A 54 7.66 10.09 2.28
C LEU A 54 8.16 11.53 2.45
N LEU A 55 7.28 12.46 2.84
CA LEU A 55 7.67 13.85 3.09
C LEU A 55 8.58 13.98 4.33
N LEU A 56 8.30 13.24 5.40
CA LEU A 56 9.15 13.19 6.59
C LEU A 56 10.52 12.59 6.28
N TYR A 57 10.58 11.49 5.52
CA TYR A 57 11.85 10.95 5.04
C TYR A 57 12.63 11.98 4.22
N ARG A 58 11.96 12.74 3.35
CA ARG A 58 12.61 13.79 2.55
C ARG A 58 13.15 14.93 3.41
N ALA A 59 12.43 15.32 4.45
CA ALA A 59 12.76 16.46 5.31
C ALA A 59 13.82 16.12 6.37
N TYR A 60 13.82 14.90 6.90
CA TYR A 60 14.63 14.51 8.07
C TYR A 60 15.54 13.30 7.84
N GLY A 61 15.46 12.65 6.68
CA GLY A 61 16.22 11.44 6.38
C GLY A 61 17.73 11.64 6.27
N ASP A 62 18.22 12.87 6.14
CA ASP A 62 19.65 13.19 6.08
C ASP A 62 20.24 13.69 7.41
N VAL A 63 19.39 13.97 8.41
CA VAL A 63 19.76 14.51 9.73
C VAL A 63 20.58 13.52 10.55
N SER A 64 20.15 12.26 10.62
CA SER A 64 20.79 11.22 11.43
C SER A 64 20.63 9.86 10.77
N ARG A 65 21.64 8.98 10.94
CA ARG A 65 21.57 7.59 10.45
C ARG A 65 20.41 6.83 11.10
N PHE A 66 20.14 7.08 12.38
CA PHE A 66 19.01 6.46 13.08
C PHE A 66 17.67 6.90 12.50
N LEU A 67 17.48 8.22 12.32
CA LEU A 67 16.25 8.75 11.70
C LEU A 67 16.08 8.24 10.27
N ASN A 68 17.17 8.16 9.50
CA ASN A 68 17.13 7.60 8.17
C ASN A 68 16.61 6.16 8.17
N ILE A 69 17.16 5.29 9.03
CA ILE A 69 16.74 3.89 9.16
C ILE A 69 15.25 3.80 9.52
N VAL A 70 14.82 4.52 10.56
CA VAL A 70 13.44 4.49 11.04
C VAL A 70 12.47 4.98 9.97
N LEU A 71 12.75 6.14 9.37
CA LEU A 71 11.89 6.73 8.34
C LEU A 71 11.86 5.87 7.06
N MET A 72 12.96 5.20 6.71
CA MET A 72 12.99 4.28 5.58
C MET A 72 12.12 3.05 5.83
N MET A 73 12.18 2.47 7.03
CA MET A 73 11.30 1.34 7.39
C MET A 73 9.83 1.77 7.42
N ILE A 74 9.51 2.95 7.95
CA ILE A 74 8.14 3.49 7.97
C ILE A 74 7.63 3.74 6.54
N ALA A 75 8.46 4.33 5.67
CA ALA A 75 8.10 4.52 4.27
C ALA A 75 7.85 3.18 3.57
N GLY A 76 8.73 2.20 3.79
CA GLY A 76 8.57 0.84 3.27
C GLY A 76 7.29 0.18 3.75
N LEU A 77 6.97 0.29 5.03
CA LEU A 77 5.75 -0.24 5.65
C LEU A 77 4.49 0.27 4.95
N PHE A 78 4.37 1.59 4.78
CA PHE A 78 3.16 2.19 4.22
C PHE A 78 3.08 2.11 2.69
N VAL A 79 4.20 1.96 1.97
CA VAL A 79 4.19 1.83 0.51
C VAL A 79 4.05 0.37 0.09
N ASN A 80 4.83 -0.54 0.66
CA ASN A 80 4.81 -1.95 0.27
C ASN A 80 3.69 -2.75 0.96
N GLY A 81 3.20 -2.29 2.13
CA GLY A 81 2.04 -2.89 2.79
C GLY A 81 0.79 -2.97 1.90
N PRO A 82 0.29 -1.86 1.33
CA PRO A 82 -0.86 -1.89 0.43
C PRO A 82 -0.56 -2.64 -0.88
N TYR A 83 0.68 -2.57 -1.39
CA TYR A 83 1.09 -3.39 -2.54
C TYR A 83 0.95 -4.89 -2.25
N ALA A 84 1.47 -5.36 -1.11
CA ALA A 84 1.37 -6.76 -0.71
C ALA A 84 -0.10 -7.16 -0.51
N LEU A 85 -0.90 -6.32 0.14
CA LEU A 85 -2.32 -6.57 0.38
C LEU A 85 -3.13 -6.69 -0.93
N ILE A 86 -2.90 -5.80 -1.88
CA ILE A 86 -3.61 -5.80 -3.18
C ILE A 86 -3.20 -7.00 -4.03
N THR A 87 -1.91 -7.28 -4.13
CA THR A 87 -1.42 -8.37 -5.00
C THR A 87 -1.77 -9.75 -4.47
N THR A 88 -1.81 -9.92 -3.14
CA THR A 88 -2.06 -11.23 -2.52
C THR A 88 -3.50 -11.40 -2.08
N ALA A 89 -3.94 -10.63 -1.08
CA ALA A 89 -5.24 -10.79 -0.46
C ALA A 89 -6.34 -10.50 -1.47
N VAL A 90 -6.36 -9.32 -2.10
CA VAL A 90 -7.45 -8.94 -3.03
C VAL A 90 -7.57 -9.94 -4.19
N SER A 91 -6.46 -10.42 -4.75
CA SER A 91 -6.47 -11.49 -5.75
C SER A 91 -7.12 -12.78 -5.23
N ALA A 92 -6.81 -13.19 -4.00
CA ALA A 92 -7.42 -14.36 -3.37
C ALA A 92 -8.92 -14.19 -3.12
N ASP A 93 -9.38 -13.00 -2.72
CA ASP A 93 -10.82 -12.74 -2.54
C ASP A 93 -11.57 -12.80 -3.85
N LEU A 94 -11.01 -12.18 -4.90
CA LEU A 94 -11.62 -12.24 -6.23
C LEU A 94 -11.71 -13.70 -6.70
N GLY A 95 -10.74 -14.55 -6.37
CA GLY A 95 -10.80 -15.99 -6.66
C GLY A 95 -11.92 -16.76 -5.94
N THR A 96 -12.36 -16.27 -4.78
CA THR A 96 -13.44 -16.90 -4.00
C THR A 96 -14.81 -16.22 -4.21
N HIS A 97 -14.84 -15.07 -4.88
CA HIS A 97 -16.05 -14.33 -5.22
C HIS A 97 -17.01 -15.18 -6.06
N SER A 98 -18.32 -15.09 -5.81
CA SER A 98 -19.34 -15.93 -6.45
C SER A 98 -19.30 -15.88 -7.98
N SER A 99 -18.91 -14.74 -8.55
CA SER A 99 -18.76 -14.52 -10.00
C SER A 99 -17.56 -15.24 -10.63
N LEU A 100 -16.59 -15.67 -9.83
CA LEU A 100 -15.31 -16.26 -10.28
C LEU A 100 -15.03 -17.64 -9.65
N LYS A 101 -15.81 -18.03 -8.63
CA LYS A 101 -15.67 -19.29 -7.89
C LYS A 101 -15.76 -20.48 -8.84
N GLY A 102 -14.67 -21.26 -8.91
CA GLY A 102 -14.56 -22.44 -9.79
C GLY A 102 -14.11 -22.13 -11.22
N ASN A 103 -13.95 -20.86 -11.60
CA ASN A 103 -13.43 -20.45 -12.90
C ASN A 103 -11.97 -20.00 -12.79
N SER A 104 -11.05 -20.96 -12.79
CA SER A 104 -9.60 -20.73 -12.67
C SER A 104 -9.04 -19.81 -13.75
N ARG A 105 -9.64 -19.80 -14.95
CA ARG A 105 -9.25 -18.90 -16.05
C ARG A 105 -9.55 -17.44 -15.70
N ALA A 106 -10.74 -17.15 -15.18
CA ALA A 106 -11.13 -15.79 -14.84
C ALA A 106 -10.31 -15.24 -13.65
N LEU A 107 -10.01 -16.08 -12.65
CA LEU A 107 -9.08 -15.74 -11.57
C LEU A 107 -7.66 -15.45 -12.07
N ALA A 108 -7.13 -16.28 -12.97
CA ALA A 108 -5.82 -16.07 -13.57
C ALA A 108 -5.77 -14.75 -14.34
N THR A 109 -6.84 -14.39 -15.07
CA THR A 109 -6.93 -13.10 -15.78
C THR A 109 -6.89 -11.91 -14.82
N VAL A 110 -7.64 -11.94 -13.71
CA VAL A 110 -7.64 -10.86 -12.71
C VAL A 110 -6.25 -10.71 -12.09
N THR A 111 -5.63 -11.83 -11.69
CA THR A 111 -4.27 -11.82 -11.13
C THR A 111 -3.26 -11.27 -12.13
N ALA A 112 -3.36 -11.66 -13.41
CA ALA A 112 -2.50 -11.16 -14.47
C ALA A 112 -2.69 -9.66 -14.74
N ILE A 113 -3.90 -9.12 -14.60
CA ILE A 113 -4.15 -7.67 -14.70
C ILE A 113 -3.47 -6.95 -13.53
N ILE A 114 -3.63 -7.44 -12.30
CA ILE A 114 -3.01 -6.84 -11.12
C ILE A 114 -1.48 -6.84 -11.27
N ASP A 115 -0.88 -8.00 -11.55
CA ASP A 115 0.57 -8.13 -11.71
C ASP A 115 1.10 -7.31 -12.91
N GLY A 116 0.37 -7.33 -14.03
CA GLY A 116 0.70 -6.55 -15.22
C GLY A 116 0.72 -5.04 -14.93
N THR A 117 -0.28 -4.52 -14.22
CA THR A 117 -0.31 -3.10 -13.83
C THR A 117 0.80 -2.74 -12.84
N GLY A 118 1.14 -3.65 -11.92
CA GLY A 118 2.30 -3.51 -11.04
C GLY A 118 3.63 -3.42 -11.82
N SER A 119 3.81 -4.29 -12.80
CA SER A 119 4.99 -4.31 -13.69
C SER A 119 5.14 -3.03 -14.51
N VAL A 120 4.03 -2.47 -15.01
CA VAL A 120 4.02 -1.16 -15.69
C VAL A 120 4.52 -0.06 -14.74
N GLY A 121 4.03 -0.03 -13.49
CA GLY A 121 4.51 0.90 -12.47
C GLY A 121 6.00 0.73 -12.16
N ALA A 122 6.48 -0.51 -12.04
CA ALA A 122 7.89 -0.82 -11.80
C ALA A 122 8.81 -0.42 -12.96
N ALA A 123 8.31 -0.40 -14.20
CA ALA A 123 9.05 0.08 -15.36
C ALA A 123 9.09 1.62 -15.43
N PHE A 124 7.95 2.28 -15.23
CA PHE A 124 7.87 3.74 -15.33
C PHE A 124 8.44 4.47 -14.10
N GLY A 125 8.34 3.90 -12.91
CA GLY A 125 8.77 4.53 -11.66
C GLY A 125 10.24 4.97 -11.67
N PRO A 126 11.20 4.05 -11.93
CA PRO A 126 12.62 4.39 -12.06
C PRO A 126 12.91 5.35 -13.22
N LEU A 127 12.22 5.20 -14.35
CA LEU A 127 12.37 6.10 -15.51
C LEU A 127 12.02 7.54 -15.14
N LEU A 128 10.85 7.76 -14.54
CA LEU A 128 10.40 9.09 -14.10
C LEU A 128 11.28 9.62 -12.97
N THR A 129 11.68 8.77 -12.03
CA THR A 129 12.62 9.13 -10.96
C THR A 129 13.96 9.59 -11.51
N GLY A 130 14.51 8.90 -12.52
CA GLY A 130 15.75 9.27 -13.19
C GLY A 130 15.65 10.61 -13.91
N PHE A 131 14.53 10.91 -14.55
CA PHE A 131 14.31 12.20 -15.19
C PHE A 131 14.10 13.35 -14.18
N LEU A 132 13.26 13.14 -13.17
CA LEU A 132 12.90 14.18 -12.19
C LEU A 132 14.02 14.45 -11.18
N SER A 133 14.86 13.47 -10.85
CA SER A 133 16.00 13.66 -9.95
C SER A 133 16.98 14.72 -10.49
N ARG A 134 17.05 14.92 -11.82
CA ARG A 134 17.82 16.03 -12.44
C ARG A 134 17.31 17.42 -12.07
N LYS A 135 16.01 17.54 -11.76
CA LYS A 135 15.38 18.78 -11.27
C LYS A 135 15.43 18.90 -9.74
N GLY A 136 15.98 17.89 -9.05
CA GLY A 136 16.10 17.80 -7.60
C GLY A 136 15.19 16.75 -6.98
N TRP A 137 15.63 16.20 -5.84
CA TRP A 137 14.91 15.14 -5.12
C TRP A 137 13.53 15.55 -4.62
N ASN A 138 13.27 16.85 -4.40
CA ASN A 138 11.93 17.33 -4.07
C ASN A 138 10.89 16.95 -5.13
N ALA A 139 11.27 17.01 -6.42
CA ALA A 139 10.37 16.64 -7.51
C ALA A 139 10.04 15.15 -7.50
N VAL A 140 11.01 14.29 -7.17
CA VAL A 140 10.81 12.83 -7.04
C VAL A 140 9.84 12.52 -5.90
N PHE A 141 10.09 13.06 -4.71
CA PHE A 141 9.22 12.81 -3.55
C PHE A 141 7.82 13.41 -3.74
N SER A 142 7.70 14.53 -4.45
CA SER A 142 6.40 15.10 -4.82
C SER A 142 5.66 14.20 -5.81
N MET A 143 6.34 13.64 -6.80
CA MET A 143 5.76 12.66 -7.73
C MET A 143 5.28 11.40 -7.00
N LEU A 144 6.09 10.84 -6.10
CA LEU A 144 5.71 9.66 -5.31
C LEU A 144 4.50 9.96 -4.41
N SER A 145 4.50 11.10 -3.75
CA SER A 145 3.40 11.55 -2.90
C SER A 145 2.12 11.79 -3.70
N PHE A 146 2.23 12.38 -4.90
CA PHE A 146 1.11 12.57 -5.80
C PHE A 146 0.56 11.23 -6.31
N GLY A 147 1.43 10.30 -6.69
CA GLY A 147 1.03 8.94 -7.07
C GLY A 147 0.30 8.22 -5.92
N ALA A 148 0.82 8.34 -4.70
CA ALA A 148 0.18 7.79 -3.51
C ALA A 148 -1.20 8.41 -3.23
N LEU A 149 -1.33 9.72 -3.40
CA LEU A 149 -2.60 10.44 -3.29
C LEU A 149 -3.61 9.97 -4.34
N VAL A 150 -3.21 9.88 -5.61
CA VAL A 150 -4.09 9.41 -6.69
C VAL A 150 -4.54 7.98 -6.43
N ALA A 151 -3.62 7.09 -6.02
CA ALA A 151 -3.97 5.72 -5.65
C ALA A 151 -4.96 5.68 -4.46
N GLY A 152 -4.72 6.45 -3.40
CA GLY A 152 -5.65 6.57 -2.26
C GLY A 152 -7.03 7.07 -2.68
N LEU A 153 -7.09 8.09 -3.55
CA LEU A 153 -8.34 8.61 -4.10
C LEU A 153 -9.08 7.58 -4.96
N LEU A 154 -8.39 6.80 -5.78
CA LEU A 154 -9.02 5.72 -6.54
C LEU A 154 -9.57 4.62 -5.63
N LEU A 155 -8.81 4.24 -4.59
CA LEU A 155 -9.25 3.28 -3.58
C LEU A 155 -10.42 3.81 -2.75
N SER A 156 -10.58 5.12 -2.57
CA SER A 156 -11.67 5.69 -1.77
C SER A 156 -13.06 5.31 -2.29
N ARG A 157 -13.23 5.08 -3.60
CA ARG A 157 -14.48 4.56 -4.17
C ARG A 157 -14.79 3.16 -3.66
N LEU A 158 -13.77 2.30 -3.61
CA LEU A 158 -13.89 0.94 -3.09
C LEU A 158 -14.12 0.94 -1.57
N VAL A 159 -13.49 1.88 -0.85
CA VAL A 159 -13.75 2.13 0.57
C VAL A 159 -15.24 2.42 0.83
N MET A 160 -15.88 3.25 0.01
CA MET A 160 -17.30 3.55 0.17
C MET A 160 -18.19 2.32 -0.03
N THR A 161 -17.86 1.45 -0.99
CA THR A 161 -18.55 0.17 -1.17
C THR A 161 -18.38 -0.72 0.06
N GLU A 162 -17.14 -0.87 0.55
CA GLU A 162 -16.81 -1.70 1.70
C GLU A 162 -17.49 -1.22 2.99
N ILE A 163 -17.54 0.10 3.22
CA ILE A 163 -18.28 0.71 4.34
C ILE A 163 -19.77 0.37 4.25
N THR A 164 -20.37 0.49 3.06
CA THR A 164 -21.80 0.22 2.84
C THR A 164 -22.13 -1.24 3.15
N GLU A 165 -21.28 -2.19 2.75
CA GLU A 165 -21.45 -3.61 3.06
C GLU A 165 -21.36 -3.91 4.56
N ILE A 166 -20.44 -3.25 5.28
CA ILE A 166 -20.27 -3.42 6.73
C ILE A 166 -21.52 -2.92 7.48
N TYR A 167 -22.03 -1.74 7.14
CA TYR A 167 -23.26 -1.21 7.74
C TYR A 167 -24.49 -2.03 7.37
N GLY A 168 -24.60 -2.49 6.13
CA GLY A 168 -25.70 -3.33 5.66
C GLY A 168 -25.81 -4.67 6.40
N LYS A 169 -24.67 -5.32 6.71
CA LYS A 169 -24.65 -6.55 7.52
C LYS A 169 -25.03 -6.31 8.97
N SER A 170 -24.52 -5.23 9.57
CA SER A 170 -24.81 -4.88 10.97
C SER A 170 -26.31 -4.68 11.21
N GLY A 171 -27.00 -4.02 10.28
CA GLY A 171 -28.46 -3.84 10.36
C GLY A 171 -29.25 -5.14 10.16
N HIS A 172 -28.74 -6.12 9.41
CA HIS A 172 -29.43 -7.41 9.25
C HIS A 172 -29.30 -8.29 10.51
N ASP A 173 -28.12 -8.30 11.13
CA ASP A 173 -27.86 -9.07 12.35
C ASP A 173 -28.65 -8.53 13.56
N GLU A 174 -28.84 -7.21 13.66
CA GLU A 174 -29.71 -6.61 14.68
C GLU A 174 -31.19 -7.01 14.52
N ASN A 175 -31.70 -7.07 13.29
CA ASN A 175 -33.08 -7.45 13.03
C ASN A 175 -33.34 -8.94 13.32
N LEU A 176 -32.40 -9.83 13.01
CA LEU A 176 -32.49 -11.25 13.34
C LEU A 176 -32.43 -11.51 14.85
N ASN A 177 -31.59 -10.77 15.58
CA ASN A 177 -31.53 -10.87 17.04
C ASN A 177 -32.81 -10.35 17.71
N GLN A 178 -33.49 -9.36 17.14
CA GLN A 178 -34.79 -8.91 17.66
C GLN A 178 -35.92 -9.91 17.36
N GLN A 179 -35.91 -10.58 16.21
CA GLN A 179 -36.91 -11.60 15.85
C GLN A 179 -36.72 -12.94 16.57
N GLY A 180 -35.48 -13.33 16.89
CA GLY A 180 -35.20 -14.55 17.66
C GLY A 180 -35.45 -14.42 19.17
N ASN A 181 -35.72 -13.20 19.66
CA ASN A 181 -35.96 -12.89 21.07
C ASN A 181 -37.43 -12.51 21.35
N GLN A 182 -38.32 -12.74 20.37
CA GLN A 182 -39.79 -12.73 20.49
C GLN A 182 -40.32 -14.16 20.40
#